data_AF-C8PP72-F1
#
_entry.id   AF-C8PP72-F1
#
_cell.length_a   1.000
_cell.length_b   1.000
_cell.length_c   1.000
_cell.angle_alpha   90.00
_cell.angle_beta   90.00
_cell.angle_gamma   90.00
#
_symmetry.space_group_name_H-M   'P 1'
#
loop_
_entity.id
_entity.type
_entity.pdbx_description
1 polymer ?
#
loop_
_entity_poly.entity_id
_entity_poly.type
_entity_poly.pdbx_seq_one_letter_code
_entity_poly.pdbx_strand_id
1 'polypeptide(L)'
;MFRQETDLIPPLLAAGKAVQLFWPSELVCTAARGKTPIPLLASSSRSALQNPPYDTDPHGAQLAGAANGDHEAYPLAAFSERGVNAVSGIGNADNARLLVVADEYCVSSAVEYTNSDANLDFMVNTVYWLARQDALLQLKNKQPAVLPFRYFESDAAFNRIITVSRIVNLVLVPLLIIAAGAALYIIRRRKRP
;
A
#
# COMPACT_ATOMS: atom_id res chain seq x y z
N MET A 1 -5.59 3.88 28.18
CA MET A 1 -5.53 4.72 26.96
C MET A 1 -4.46 4.09 26.07
N PHE A 2 -4.83 3.23 25.14
CA PHE A 2 -3.87 2.53 24.28
C PHE A 2 -3.59 3.39 23.05
N ARG A 3 -2.39 3.99 23.01
CA ARG A 3 -1.88 4.66 21.81
C ARG A 3 -1.20 3.60 20.97
N GLN A 4 -1.84 3.19 19.90
CA GLN A 4 -1.24 2.31 18.90
C GLN A 4 -0.14 3.13 18.18
N GLU A 5 1.13 2.88 18.51
CA GLU A 5 2.26 3.36 17.72
C GLU A 5 2.28 2.56 16.40
N THR A 6 1.46 2.98 15.45
CA THR A 6 1.45 2.44 14.07
C THR A 6 1.86 3.47 13.03
N ASP A 7 2.61 4.51 13.41
CA ASP A 7 3.10 5.50 12.45
C ASP A 7 4.60 5.35 12.23
N LEU A 8 5.04 4.17 11.78
CA LEU A 8 6.38 4.09 11.18
C LEU A 8 6.41 4.86 9.85
N ILE A 9 5.28 5.00 9.16
CA ILE A 9 5.18 5.59 7.83
C ILE A 9 4.22 6.80 7.88
N PRO A 10 4.61 7.98 7.38
CA PRO A 10 3.75 9.15 7.37
C PRO A 10 2.53 8.93 6.46
N PRO A 11 1.33 9.40 6.85
CA PRO A 11 0.10 9.18 6.10
C PRO A 11 0.03 10.15 4.91
N LEU A 12 0.93 9.98 3.93
CA LEU A 12 1.06 10.86 2.77
C LEU A 12 0.14 10.47 1.62
N LEU A 13 -0.38 9.24 1.63
CA LEU A 13 -1.31 8.72 0.63
C LEU A 13 -2.62 8.29 1.27
N ALA A 14 -3.72 8.60 0.59
CA ALA A 14 -5.01 8.00 0.88
C ALA A 14 -4.98 6.51 0.48
N ALA A 15 -5.66 5.67 1.27
CA ALA A 15 -5.73 4.24 1.00
C ALA A 15 -6.24 3.95 -0.43
N GLY A 16 -5.50 3.13 -1.19
CA GLY A 16 -5.90 2.67 -2.53
C GLY A 16 -5.49 3.59 -3.70
N LYS A 17 -4.89 4.76 -3.46
CA LYS A 17 -4.30 5.59 -4.52
C LYS A 17 -2.80 5.29 -4.66
N ALA A 18 -2.36 4.97 -5.87
CA ALA A 18 -0.94 4.82 -6.21
C ALA A 18 -0.41 6.08 -6.91
N VAL A 19 0.83 6.45 -6.62
CA VAL A 19 1.56 7.50 -7.34
C VAL A 19 2.06 6.93 -8.66
N GLN A 20 1.94 7.70 -9.72
CA GLN A 20 2.37 7.29 -11.06
C GLN A 20 3.62 8.06 -11.45
N LEU A 21 4.70 7.35 -11.74
CA LEU A 21 5.98 7.91 -12.14
C LEU A 21 6.24 7.51 -13.60
N PHE A 22 6.93 8.37 -14.34
CA PHE A 22 7.18 8.15 -15.77
C PHE A 22 8.39 7.23 -15.97
N TRP A 23 9.57 7.66 -15.53
CA TRP A 23 10.82 6.88 -15.53
C TRP A 23 11.61 7.14 -14.26
N PRO A 24 11.18 6.56 -13.12
CA PRO A 24 11.86 6.78 -11.86
C PRO A 24 13.21 6.07 -11.84
N SER A 25 14.19 6.69 -11.21
CA SER A 25 15.45 6.02 -10.83
C SER A 25 15.25 5.15 -9.58
N GLU A 26 16.14 4.18 -9.34
CA GLU A 26 16.13 3.51 -8.04
C GLU A 26 16.73 4.39 -6.95
N LEU A 27 16.15 4.33 -5.74
CA LEU A 27 16.73 4.92 -4.55
C LEU A 27 17.43 3.86 -3.72
N VAL A 28 18.73 4.06 -3.48
CA VAL A 28 19.51 3.22 -2.58
C VAL A 28 19.52 3.85 -1.18
N CYS A 29 18.70 3.29 -0.29
CA CYS A 29 18.55 3.77 1.09
C CYS A 29 19.72 3.28 1.97
N THR A 30 20.85 3.97 1.90
CA THR A 30 22.03 3.66 2.74
C THR A 30 21.98 4.38 4.09
N ALA A 31 22.52 3.73 5.12
CA ALA A 31 22.67 4.33 6.44
C ALA A 31 23.76 5.42 6.39
N ALA A 32 23.40 6.66 6.72
CA ALA A 32 24.35 7.74 6.92
C ALA A 32 24.20 8.26 8.35
N ARG A 33 25.33 8.40 9.07
CA ARG A 33 25.35 8.89 10.47
C ARG A 33 24.38 8.12 11.40
N GLY A 34 24.30 6.80 11.22
CA GLY A 34 23.45 5.92 12.04
C GLY A 34 21.95 6.03 11.76
N LYS A 35 21.54 6.68 10.67
CA LYS A 35 20.14 6.75 10.23
C LYS A 35 19.99 6.22 8.81
N THR A 36 19.05 5.31 8.62
CA THR A 36 18.68 4.78 7.32
C THR A 36 17.34 5.40 6.90
N PRO A 37 17.25 6.04 5.72
CA PRO A 37 15.96 6.44 5.16
C PRO A 37 15.03 5.23 5.00
N ILE A 38 13.74 5.42 5.24
CA ILE A 38 12.74 4.37 5.15
C ILE A 38 12.03 4.50 3.78
N PRO A 39 11.98 3.42 2.97
CA PRO A 39 11.19 3.40 1.75
C PRO A 39 9.71 3.69 2.02
N LEU A 40 9.14 4.60 1.24
CA LEU A 40 7.72 4.96 1.26
C LEU A 40 6.96 4.32 0.10
N LEU A 41 7.53 4.40 -1.10
CA LEU A 41 6.99 3.82 -2.32
C LEU A 41 8.01 2.86 -2.88
N ALA A 42 7.54 1.72 -3.39
CA ALA A 42 8.37 0.72 -4.01
C ALA A 42 7.75 0.28 -5.35
N SER A 43 8.59 -0.16 -6.27
CA SER A 43 8.14 -0.71 -7.55
C SER A 43 7.42 -2.06 -7.38
N SER A 44 6.83 -2.57 -8.45
CA SER A 44 6.39 -3.97 -8.46
C SER A 44 7.59 -4.91 -8.60
N SER A 45 7.40 -6.20 -8.29
CA SER A 45 8.40 -7.25 -8.54
C SER A 45 8.62 -7.56 -10.04
N ARG A 46 7.88 -6.87 -10.93
CA ARG A 46 7.94 -7.02 -12.39
C ARG A 46 8.47 -5.76 -13.08
N SER A 47 9.22 -4.94 -12.36
CA SER A 47 9.90 -3.77 -12.91
C SER A 47 11.27 -4.16 -13.47
N ALA A 48 11.92 -3.28 -14.22
CA ALA A 48 13.29 -3.49 -14.65
C ALA A 48 14.10 -2.21 -14.51
N LEU A 49 15.36 -2.38 -14.12
CA LEU A 49 16.35 -1.34 -14.18
C LEU A 49 17.03 -1.38 -15.53
N GLN A 50 17.27 -0.20 -16.08
CA GLN A 50 18.01 -0.05 -17.32
C GLN A 50 19.31 0.69 -17.03
N ASN A 51 20.41 0.14 -17.52
CA ASN A 51 21.71 0.80 -17.47
C ASN A 51 22.00 1.46 -18.83
N PRO A 52 22.77 2.56 -18.87
CA PRO A 52 23.21 3.15 -20.12
C PRO A 52 23.93 2.12 -21.02
N PRO A 53 23.68 2.12 -22.34
CA PRO A 53 22.80 3.04 -23.08
C PRO A 53 21.32 2.74 -22.88
N TYR A 54 20.53 3.77 -22.62
CA TYR A 54 19.09 3.62 -22.43
C TYR A 54 18.39 3.36 -23.77
N ASP A 55 17.60 2.29 -23.83
CA ASP A 55 16.69 1.96 -24.92
C ASP A 55 15.24 2.30 -24.50
N THR A 56 14.56 3.10 -25.30
CA THR A 56 13.17 3.52 -25.07
C THR A 56 12.21 2.96 -26.11
N ASP A 57 12.67 2.03 -26.97
CA ASP A 57 11.85 1.41 -28.01
C ASP A 57 10.76 0.51 -27.39
N PRO A 58 9.46 0.85 -27.49
CA PRO A 58 8.40 0.03 -26.91
C PRO A 58 8.30 -1.38 -27.50
N HIS A 59 8.94 -1.66 -28.65
CA HIS A 59 8.99 -2.97 -29.30
C HIS A 59 10.28 -3.74 -29.04
N GLY A 60 11.20 -3.19 -28.25
CA GLY A 60 12.46 -3.82 -27.92
C GLY A 60 12.33 -4.97 -26.92
N ALA A 61 13.41 -5.74 -26.77
CA ALA A 61 13.45 -6.93 -25.91
C ALA A 61 13.63 -6.62 -24.40
N GLN A 62 13.84 -5.36 -24.02
CA GLN A 62 14.12 -4.94 -22.64
C GLN A 62 12.96 -5.24 -21.67
N LEU A 63 11.71 -5.21 -22.16
CA LEU A 63 10.53 -5.58 -21.38
C LEU A 63 10.46 -7.08 -21.08
N ALA A 64 11.13 -7.92 -21.89
CA ALA A 64 11.17 -9.37 -21.66
C ALA A 64 12.01 -9.73 -20.42
N GLY A 65 13.00 -8.91 -20.06
CA GLY A 65 13.75 -9.05 -18.81
C GLY A 65 12.89 -8.75 -17.57
N ALA A 66 12.10 -7.67 -17.63
CA ALA A 66 11.14 -7.29 -16.57
C ALA A 66 10.04 -8.34 -16.35
N ALA A 67 9.62 -9.02 -17.44
CA ALA A 67 8.54 -9.99 -17.39
C ALA A 67 8.93 -11.34 -16.76
N ASN A 68 10.24 -11.68 -16.75
CA ASN A 68 10.74 -13.02 -16.44
C ASN A 68 11.54 -13.13 -15.13
N GLY A 69 11.91 -12.01 -14.49
CA GLY A 69 12.66 -12.02 -13.24
C GLY A 69 11.79 -11.54 -12.07
N ASP A 70 11.49 -12.41 -11.11
CA ASP A 70 11.04 -11.97 -9.80
C ASP A 70 12.24 -11.34 -9.07
N HIS A 71 12.15 -10.03 -8.83
CA HIS A 71 13.15 -9.28 -8.09
C HIS A 71 12.52 -8.57 -6.88
N GLU A 72 13.34 -8.17 -5.91
CA GLU A 72 12.88 -7.34 -4.80
C GLU A 72 12.48 -5.95 -5.31
N ALA A 73 11.36 -5.41 -4.82
CA ALA A 73 10.85 -4.10 -5.23
C ALA A 73 11.89 -2.99 -5.00
N TYR A 74 12.08 -2.13 -6.01
CA TYR A 74 13.01 -1.00 -5.91
C TYR A 74 12.35 0.16 -5.18
N PRO A 75 13.00 0.78 -4.18
CA PRO A 75 12.49 2.00 -3.56
C PRO A 75 12.43 3.15 -4.57
N LEU A 76 11.25 3.79 -4.70
CA LEU A 76 10.98 4.90 -5.61
C LEU A 76 10.75 6.22 -4.87
N ALA A 77 10.38 6.16 -3.60
CA ALA A 77 10.39 7.29 -2.70
C ALA A 77 10.82 6.83 -1.31
N ALA A 78 11.53 7.67 -0.58
CA ALA A 78 11.98 7.39 0.77
C ALA A 78 11.93 8.64 1.64
N PHE A 79 11.69 8.47 2.93
CA PHE A 79 11.67 9.57 3.89
C PHE A 79 12.64 9.32 5.03
N SER A 80 13.05 10.41 5.67
CA SER A 80 13.79 10.38 6.92
C SER A 80 13.29 11.48 7.84
N GLU A 81 13.14 11.14 9.11
CA GLU A 81 12.77 12.09 10.15
C GLU A 81 13.82 12.06 11.27
N ARG A 82 14.22 13.26 11.70
CA ARG A 82 14.93 13.41 12.96
C ARG A 82 13.91 13.82 14.03
N GLY A 83 13.57 12.85 14.88
CA GLY A 83 12.84 13.11 16.12
C GLY A 83 13.74 13.85 17.12
N VAL A 84 13.11 14.71 17.92
CA VAL A 84 13.77 15.44 19.00
C VAL A 84 14.05 14.46 20.15
N ASN A 85 15.29 14.00 20.27
CA ASN A 85 15.72 13.29 21.49
C ASN A 85 15.92 14.32 22.60
N ALA A 86 15.07 14.28 23.62
CA ALA A 86 15.08 15.21 24.77
C ALA A 86 16.40 15.25 25.58
N VAL A 87 17.35 14.35 25.29
CA VAL A 87 18.62 14.20 26.03
C VAL A 87 19.76 15.04 25.42
N SER A 88 19.60 15.57 24.20
CA SER A 88 20.65 16.35 23.54
C SER A 88 20.11 17.73 23.18
N GLY A 89 20.34 18.70 24.06
CA GLY A 89 19.89 20.09 23.90
C GLY A 89 20.61 20.83 22.75
N ILE A 90 20.33 20.46 21.51
CA ILE A 90 20.92 21.09 20.32
C ILE A 90 19.80 21.53 19.36
N GLY A 91 19.59 22.85 19.28
CA GLY A 91 19.23 23.63 18.09
C GLY A 91 17.98 23.30 17.25
N ASN A 92 17.40 24.33 16.63
CA ASN A 92 16.30 24.23 15.64
C ASN A 92 16.55 23.26 14.45
N ALA A 93 17.77 22.73 14.28
CA ALA A 93 18.12 21.72 13.27
C ALA A 93 17.77 20.27 13.68
N ASP A 94 17.32 20.03 14.92
CA ASP A 94 17.02 18.69 15.44
C ASP A 94 15.59 18.19 15.14
N ASN A 95 14.86 18.92 14.28
CA ASN A 95 13.52 18.54 13.84
C ASN A 95 13.36 18.63 12.31
N ALA A 96 14.32 18.10 11.56
CA ALA A 96 14.29 18.05 10.10
C ALA A 96 13.51 16.83 9.58
N ARG A 97 12.70 17.06 8.55
CA ARG A 97 12.02 16.03 7.74
C ARG A 97 12.56 16.12 6.31
N LEU A 98 12.81 14.96 5.71
CA LEU A 98 13.23 14.84 4.33
C LEU A 98 12.37 13.78 3.64
N LEU A 99 11.91 14.08 2.44
CA LEU A 99 11.32 13.12 1.51
C LEU A 99 12.06 13.26 0.17
N VAL A 100 12.41 12.13 -0.42
CA VAL A 100 12.99 12.05 -1.76
C VAL A 100 12.05 11.21 -2.63
N VAL A 101 11.79 11.69 -3.85
CA VAL A 101 11.02 11.01 -4.89
C VAL A 101 11.94 10.87 -6.09
N ALA A 102 11.98 9.68 -6.70
CA ALA A 102 12.95 9.34 -7.72
C ALA A 102 12.62 9.80 -9.15
N ASP A 103 11.66 10.71 -9.30
CA ASP A 103 11.19 11.22 -10.59
C ASP A 103 10.93 12.72 -10.50
N GLU A 104 11.60 13.49 -11.34
CA GLU A 104 11.43 14.95 -11.43
C GLU A 104 10.10 15.36 -12.08
N TYR A 105 9.54 14.50 -12.95
CA TYR A 105 8.31 14.78 -13.69
C TYR A 105 7.05 14.36 -12.92
N CYS A 106 7.19 13.83 -11.70
CA CYS A 106 6.10 13.35 -10.86
C CYS A 106 4.94 14.37 -10.73
N VAL A 107 5.25 15.67 -10.70
CA VAL A 107 4.27 16.77 -10.51
C VAL A 107 3.93 17.52 -11.79
N SER A 108 4.58 17.17 -12.92
CA SER A 108 4.45 17.85 -14.21
C SER A 108 3.91 16.87 -15.25
N SER A 109 4.74 16.45 -16.22
CA SER A 109 4.33 15.60 -17.34
C SER A 109 3.69 14.28 -16.91
N ALA A 110 4.05 13.72 -15.76
CA ALA A 110 3.40 12.51 -15.25
C ALA A 110 1.91 12.75 -14.97
N VAL A 111 1.55 13.90 -14.37
CA VAL A 111 0.15 14.27 -14.09
C VAL A 111 -0.60 14.51 -15.40
N GLU A 112 0.00 15.24 -16.33
CA GLU A 112 -0.62 15.57 -17.62
C GLU A 112 -0.90 14.32 -18.46
N TYR A 113 0.07 13.41 -18.53
CA TYR A 113 -0.04 12.20 -19.35
C TYR A 113 -1.01 11.19 -18.75
N THR A 114 -1.02 11.05 -17.42
CA THR A 114 -1.80 10.02 -16.74
C THR A 114 -3.15 10.48 -16.22
N ASN A 115 -3.37 11.81 -16.19
CA ASN A 115 -4.53 12.46 -15.60
C ASN A 115 -4.78 11.99 -14.15
N SER A 116 -3.69 11.73 -13.41
CA SER A 116 -3.74 11.21 -12.04
C SER A 116 -3.59 12.30 -10.99
N ASP A 117 -4.72 12.67 -10.37
CA ASP A 117 -4.74 13.59 -9.23
C ASP A 117 -3.98 13.06 -8.00
N ALA A 118 -3.68 11.75 -7.96
CA ALA A 118 -2.99 11.10 -6.84
C ALA A 118 -1.59 11.68 -6.61
N ASN A 119 -0.89 12.04 -7.68
CA ASN A 119 0.45 12.64 -7.59
C ASN A 119 0.40 14.03 -6.94
N LEU A 120 -0.61 14.83 -7.27
CA LEU A 120 -0.81 16.16 -6.69
C LEU A 120 -1.23 16.05 -5.22
N ASP A 121 -2.16 15.14 -4.91
CA ASP A 121 -2.57 14.83 -3.54
C ASP A 121 -1.37 14.42 -2.67
N PHE A 122 -0.52 13.54 -3.20
CA PHE A 122 0.70 13.10 -2.54
C PHE A 122 1.67 14.25 -2.26
N MET A 123 1.90 15.13 -3.24
CA MET A 123 2.80 16.27 -3.06
C MET A 123 2.25 17.30 -2.07
N VAL A 124 0.95 17.59 -2.11
CA VAL A 124 0.30 18.47 -1.14
C VAL A 124 0.41 17.90 0.28
N ASN A 125 0.16 16.59 0.43
CA ASN A 125 0.30 15.92 1.72
C ASN A 125 1.76 15.93 2.22
N THR A 126 2.72 15.77 1.30
CA THR A 126 4.14 15.90 1.59
C THR A 126 4.48 17.29 2.12
N VAL A 127 3.96 18.36 1.49
CA VAL A 127 4.18 19.73 1.97
C VAL A 127 3.60 19.93 3.37
N TYR A 128 2.39 19.43 3.63
CA TYR A 128 1.80 19.47 4.98
C TYR A 128 2.68 18.73 6.01
N TRP A 129 3.23 17.58 5.63
CA TRP A 129 4.12 16.81 6.49
C TRP A 129 5.45 17.52 6.73
N LEU A 130 6.08 18.08 5.69
CA LEU A 130 7.29 18.88 5.83
C LEU A 130 7.04 20.13 6.71
N ALA A 131 5.86 20.74 6.58
CA ALA A 131 5.41 21.89 7.36
C ALA A 131 4.91 21.55 8.77
N ARG A 132 4.98 20.28 9.20
CA ARG A 132 4.54 19.81 10.54
C ARG A 132 3.05 19.98 10.82
N GLN A 133 2.21 20.02 9.78
CA GLN A 133 0.76 20.12 9.90
C GLN A 133 0.11 18.73 9.95
N ASP A 134 0.65 17.84 10.80
CA ASP A 134 0.25 16.43 10.89
C ASP A 134 -1.21 16.26 11.34
N ALA A 135 -1.72 17.19 12.16
CA ALA A 135 -3.12 17.21 12.58
C ALA A 135 -4.08 17.38 11.39
N LEU A 136 -3.71 18.16 10.37
CA LEU A 136 -4.51 18.34 9.16
C LEU A 136 -4.43 17.09 8.26
N LEU A 137 -3.26 16.46 8.17
CA LEU A 137 -3.09 15.20 7.42
C LEU A 137 -3.96 14.07 7.98
N GLN A 138 -3.99 13.92 9.31
CA GLN A 138 -4.82 12.93 9.97
C GLN A 138 -6.31 13.18 9.77
N LEU A 139 -6.72 14.44 9.62
CA LEU A 139 -8.11 14.80 9.31
C LEU A 139 -8.46 14.49 7.86
N LYS A 140 -7.58 14.78 6.91
CA LYS A 140 -7.77 14.53 5.46
C LYS A 140 -7.89 13.03 5.15
N ASN A 141 -7.09 12.19 5.81
CA ASN A 141 -7.07 10.75 5.56
C ASN A 141 -8.16 9.94 6.30
N LYS A 142 -9.06 10.59 7.06
CA LYS A 142 -10.23 9.94 7.68
C LYS A 142 -11.37 9.65 6.69
N GLN A 143 -11.19 9.93 5.40
CA GLN A 143 -12.18 9.52 4.40
C GLN A 143 -12.45 8.02 4.52
N PRO A 144 -13.71 7.57 4.41
CA PRO A 144 -14.04 6.16 4.52
C PRO A 144 -13.18 5.40 3.53
N ALA A 145 -12.33 4.52 4.02
CA ALA A 145 -11.58 3.61 3.18
C ALA A 145 -12.61 2.78 2.42
N VAL A 146 -12.90 3.19 1.18
CA VAL A 146 -13.64 2.34 0.26
C VAL A 146 -12.77 1.11 0.15
N LEU A 147 -13.25 -0.02 0.69
CA LEU A 147 -12.54 -1.28 0.64
C LEU A 147 -12.08 -1.46 -0.82
N PRO A 148 -10.77 -1.58 -1.09
CA PRO A 148 -10.30 -1.69 -2.45
C PRO A 148 -11.03 -2.87 -3.07
N PHE A 149 -11.67 -2.63 -4.22
CA PHE A 149 -12.16 -3.73 -5.05
C PHE A 149 -10.93 -4.56 -5.38
N ARG A 150 -10.77 -5.67 -4.66
CA ARG A 150 -9.63 -6.57 -4.76
C ARG A 150 -9.76 -7.25 -6.12
N TYR A 151 -9.08 -6.73 -7.13
CA TYR A 151 -8.98 -7.37 -8.43
C TYR A 151 -8.20 -8.67 -8.24
N PHE A 152 -8.87 -9.80 -8.46
CA PHE A 152 -8.21 -11.09 -8.53
C PHE A 152 -7.80 -11.28 -10.00
N GLU A 153 -6.51 -11.26 -10.30
CA GLU A 153 -5.99 -11.51 -11.66
C GLU A 153 -6.33 -12.92 -12.19
N SER A 154 -6.78 -13.85 -11.32
CA SER A 154 -7.22 -15.19 -11.73
C SER A 154 -8.69 -15.45 -11.38
N ASP A 155 -9.50 -15.61 -12.42
CA ASP A 155 -10.91 -16.02 -12.31
C ASP A 155 -11.06 -17.35 -11.55
N ALA A 156 -10.07 -18.25 -11.66
CA ALA A 156 -10.08 -19.57 -11.01
C ALA A 156 -10.02 -19.49 -9.47
N ALA A 157 -9.16 -18.63 -8.92
CA ALA A 157 -9.03 -18.47 -7.46
C ALA A 157 -10.26 -17.76 -6.86
N PHE A 158 -10.79 -16.77 -7.57
CA PHE A 158 -12.00 -16.05 -7.19
C PHE A 158 -13.24 -16.95 -7.16
N ASN A 159 -13.45 -17.73 -8.22
CA ASN A 159 -14.57 -18.67 -8.31
C ASN A 159 -14.51 -19.74 -7.22
N ARG A 160 -13.31 -20.19 -6.84
CA ARG A 160 -13.15 -21.15 -5.75
C ARG A 160 -13.57 -20.56 -4.40
N ILE A 161 -13.15 -19.34 -4.07
CA ILE A 161 -13.50 -18.69 -2.79
C ILE A 161 -15.00 -18.41 -2.71
N ILE A 162 -15.62 -17.95 -3.81
CA ILE A 162 -17.06 -17.71 -3.88
C ILE A 162 -17.85 -19.01 -3.76
N THR A 163 -17.42 -20.07 -4.45
CA THR A 163 -18.10 -21.37 -4.43
C THR A 163 -18.08 -21.98 -3.03
N VAL A 164 -16.94 -21.94 -2.34
CA VAL A 164 -16.83 -22.41 -0.95
C VAL A 164 -17.75 -21.61 -0.02
N SER A 165 -17.74 -20.27 -0.14
CA SER A 165 -18.59 -19.41 0.68
C SER A 165 -20.09 -19.66 0.46
N ARG A 166 -20.50 -19.91 -0.80
CA ARG A 166 -21.88 -20.26 -1.14
C ARG A 166 -22.28 -21.62 -0.58
N ILE A 167 -21.45 -22.66 -0.70
CA ILE A 167 -21.77 -23.99 -0.18
C ILE A 167 -21.94 -23.96 1.35
N VAL A 168 -21.06 -23.26 2.07
CA VAL A 168 -21.14 -23.16 3.53
C VAL A 168 -22.44 -22.46 3.95
N ASN A 169 -22.76 -21.30 3.37
CA ASN A 169 -23.91 -20.51 3.81
C ASN A 169 -25.26 -20.99 3.26
N LEU A 170 -25.35 -21.45 2.00
CA LEU A 170 -26.61 -21.86 1.40
C LEU A 170 -26.95 -23.34 1.59
N VAL A 171 -25.94 -24.20 1.81
CA VAL A 171 -26.18 -25.65 1.93
C VAL A 171 -25.91 -26.13 3.35
N LEU A 172 -24.71 -25.85 3.89
CA LEU A 172 -24.28 -26.44 5.16
C LEU A 172 -25.05 -25.88 6.37
N VAL A 173 -25.26 -24.56 6.43
CA VAL A 173 -26.02 -23.92 7.53
C VAL A 173 -27.49 -24.37 7.56
N PRO A 174 -28.27 -24.34 6.46
CA PRO A 174 -29.65 -24.82 6.49
C PRO A 174 -29.78 -26.31 6.82
N LEU A 175 -28.84 -27.13 6.33
CA LEU A 175 -28.87 -28.58 6.57
C LEU A 175 -28.57 -28.90 8.04
N LEU A 176 -27.66 -28.15 8.69
CA LEU A 176 -27.45 -28.25 10.14
C LEU A 176 -28.69 -27.86 10.94
N ILE A 177 -29.43 -26.83 10.53
CA ILE A 177 -30.67 -26.42 11.20
C ILE A 177 -31.73 -27.53 11.07
N ILE A 178 -31.89 -28.11 9.88
CA ILE A 178 -32.83 -29.22 9.65
C ILE A 178 -32.43 -30.46 10.45
N ALA A 179 -31.14 -30.81 10.46
CA ALA A 179 -30.61 -31.95 11.20
C ALA A 179 -30.79 -31.77 12.72
N ALA A 180 -30.52 -30.58 13.25
CA ALA A 180 -30.77 -30.26 14.66
C ALA A 180 -32.26 -30.33 15.00
N GLY A 181 -33.14 -29.82 14.12
CA GLY A 181 -34.59 -29.91 14.28
C GLY A 181 -35.09 -31.36 14.29
N ALA A 182 -34.62 -32.19 13.36
CA ALA A 182 -34.96 -33.61 13.27
C ALA A 182 -34.46 -34.40 14.49
N ALA A 183 -33.22 -34.16 14.93
CA ALA A 183 -32.66 -34.78 16.13
C ALA A 183 -33.47 -34.43 17.38
N LEU A 184 -33.81 -33.14 17.56
CA LEU A 184 -34.65 -32.70 18.67
C LEU A 184 -36.07 -33.29 18.61
N TYR A 185 -36.65 -33.44 17.42
CA TYR A 185 -37.96 -34.07 17.22
C TYR A 185 -37.95 -35.55 17.62
N ILE A 186 -36.93 -36.31 17.17
CA ILE A 186 -36.78 -37.74 17.51
C ILE A 186 -36.56 -37.93 19.02
N ILE A 187 -35.72 -37.10 19.64
CA ILE A 187 -35.47 -37.15 21.08
C ILE A 187 -36.74 -36.83 21.87
N ARG A 188 -37.53 -35.82 21.44
CA ARG A 188 -38.80 -35.48 22.08
C ARG A 188 -39.86 -36.58 21.94
N ARG A 189 -39.91 -37.26 20.79
CA ARG A 189 -40.85 -38.38 20.57
C ARG A 189 -40.53 -39.59 21.46
N ARG A 190 -39.26 -39.83 21.76
CA ARG A 190 -38.83 -40.91 22.68
C ARG A 190 -39.03 -40.60 24.17
N LYS A 191 -39.29 -39.34 24.53
CA LYS A 191 -39.49 -38.88 25.93
C LYS A 191 -40.95 -38.62 26.30
N ARG A 192 -41.90 -38.82 25.39
CA ARG A 192 -43.33 -38.88 25.73
C ARG A 192 -43.66 -40.34 26.10
N PRO A 193 -44.08 -40.63 27.35
CA PRO A 193 -44.53 -41.96 27.75
C PRO A 193 -45.80 -42.37 27.00
#